data_AF-A0A7C2QDY5-F1
#
_entry.id   AF-A0A7C2QDY5-F1
#
_cell.length_a   1.000
_cell.length_b   1.000
_cell.length_c   1.000
_cell.angle_alpha   90.00
_cell.angle_beta   90.00
_cell.angle_gamma   90.00
#
_symmetry.space_group_name_H-M   'P 1'
#
loop_
_entity.id
_entity.type
_entity.pdbx_description
1 polymer ?
#
loop_
_entity_poly.entity_id
_entity_poly.type
_entity_poly.pdbx_seq_one_letter_code
_entity_poly.pdbx_strand_id
1 'polypeptide(L)'
;MNPPEMTIAYLTKDIITAQHQGDKCLISRISCILLDNPGRSGMIGQRTLKGLPRTMAKVALVNPQLASSGWTRGLRPRHMDDLLPRHSLTYLSASLKAAGHTVLLLDLRLLSSWDDYEAALERERPGFVCVTAHTSEMDYALECFARAKRMLPGCVTVGGGIHLTMDPEAGLA
;
A
#
# COMPACT_ATOMS: atom_id res chain seq x y z
N MET A 1 10.19 -18.35 14.34
CA MET A 1 8.98 -17.58 14.04
C MET A 1 8.91 -17.50 12.52
N ASN A 2 7.89 -18.06 11.87
CA ASN A 2 7.81 -18.05 10.41
C ASN A 2 7.54 -16.61 9.92
N PRO A 3 8.17 -16.15 8.83
CA PRO A 3 7.88 -14.84 8.27
C PRO A 3 6.39 -14.77 7.87
N PRO A 4 5.73 -13.62 8.08
CA PRO A 4 4.32 -13.47 7.72
C PRO A 4 4.11 -13.76 6.23
N GLU A 5 3.00 -14.41 5.85
CA GLU A 5 2.61 -14.57 4.44
C GLU A 5 2.38 -13.18 3.83
N MET A 6 3.43 -12.64 3.20
CA MET A 6 3.38 -11.38 2.49
C MET A 6 3.09 -11.66 1.02
N THR A 7 2.04 -11.04 0.51
CA THR A 7 1.77 -11.00 -0.93
C THR A 7 2.35 -9.69 -1.44
N ILE A 8 3.43 -9.70 -2.22
CA ILE A 8 3.93 -8.46 -2.83
C ILE A 8 3.25 -8.28 -4.16
N ALA A 9 2.47 -7.22 -4.30
CA ALA A 9 1.84 -6.83 -5.55
C ALA A 9 2.70 -5.77 -6.25
N TYR A 10 3.34 -6.10 -7.38
CA TYR A 10 4.05 -5.09 -8.17
C TYR A 10 3.09 -4.13 -8.86
N LEU A 11 3.44 -2.85 -8.83
CA LEU A 11 2.83 -1.83 -9.68
C LEU A 11 3.62 -1.71 -10.99
N THR A 12 3.35 -2.57 -11.98
CA THR A 12 3.90 -2.38 -13.34
C THR A 12 3.04 -1.37 -14.12
N LYS A 13 3.60 -0.80 -15.20
CA LYS A 13 2.98 0.23 -16.08
C LYS A 13 1.56 -0.10 -16.58
N ASP A 14 1.12 -1.36 -16.50
CA ASP A 14 -0.09 -1.87 -17.13
C ASP A 14 -1.32 -1.94 -16.20
N ILE A 15 -1.27 -1.33 -15.01
CA ILE A 15 -2.34 -1.43 -13.99
C ILE A 15 -3.52 -0.49 -14.20
N ILE A 16 -3.38 0.54 -15.03
CA ILE A 16 -4.52 1.37 -15.42
C ILE A 16 -4.59 1.37 -16.95
N THR A 17 -5.11 0.30 -17.54
CA THR A 17 -5.74 0.43 -18.86
C THR A 17 -7.06 1.16 -18.68
N ALA A 18 -7.00 2.49 -18.71
CA ALA A 18 -8.15 3.33 -18.97
C ALA A 18 -8.42 3.28 -20.48
N GLN A 19 -9.50 2.60 -20.87
CA GLN A 19 -10.01 2.79 -22.23
C GLN A 19 -10.96 3.99 -22.21
N HIS A 20 -10.70 4.98 -23.06
CA HIS A 20 -11.63 6.07 -23.32
C HIS A 20 -12.75 5.54 -24.23
N GLN A 21 -13.99 5.64 -23.75
CA GLN A 21 -15.17 5.41 -24.57
C GLN A 21 -16.12 6.59 -24.34
N GLY A 22 -15.91 7.66 -25.11
CA GLY A 22 -16.54 8.96 -24.87
C GLY A 22 -16.04 9.64 -23.59
N ASP A 23 -16.90 10.37 -22.88
CA ASP A 23 -16.56 11.19 -21.71
C ASP A 23 -16.38 10.40 -20.39
N LYS A 24 -16.28 9.06 -20.45
CA LYS A 24 -16.18 8.19 -19.27
C LYS A 24 -14.84 7.47 -19.26
N CYS A 25 -14.04 7.73 -18.22
CA CYS A 25 -12.83 6.96 -17.93
C CYS A 25 -13.20 5.65 -17.20
N LEU A 26 -13.18 4.53 -17.91
CA LEU A 26 -13.43 3.21 -17.35
C LEU A 26 -12.10 2.55 -16.94
N ILE A 27 -11.82 2.55 -15.63
CA ILE A 27 -10.75 1.74 -15.04
C ILE A 27 -11.23 0.28 -15.05
N SER A 28 -10.65 -0.53 -15.95
CA SER A 28 -11.16 -1.87 -16.27
C SER A 28 -10.42 -3.02 -15.60
N ARG A 29 -9.19 -2.83 -15.11
CA ARG A 29 -8.36 -3.87 -14.48
C ARG A 29 -7.40 -3.27 -13.46
N ILE A 30 -7.14 -4.00 -12.36
CA ILE A 30 -5.95 -3.84 -11.52
C ILE A 30 -5.14 -5.12 -11.74
N SER A 31 -4.00 -5.03 -12.43
CA SER A 31 -3.12 -6.16 -12.73
C SER A 31 -1.89 -6.11 -11.81
N CYS A 32 -2.01 -6.52 -10.56
CA CYS A 32 -0.84 -6.69 -9.71
C CYS A 32 -0.14 -8.04 -9.98
N ILE A 33 1.18 -8.04 -10.09
CA ILE A 33 1.94 -9.30 -10.00
C ILE A 33 2.03 -9.62 -8.51
N LEU A 34 1.27 -10.61 -8.04
CA LEU A 34 1.32 -11.11 -6.66
C LEU A 34 2.48 -12.11 -6.54
N LEU A 35 3.50 -11.79 -5.75
CA LEU A 35 4.49 -12.77 -5.30
C LEU A 35 3.98 -13.39 -4.00
N ASP A 36 3.72 -14.69 -4.02
CA ASP A 36 3.52 -15.50 -2.82
C ASP A 36 4.90 -15.95 -2.28
N ASN A 37 5.03 -16.00 -0.95
CA ASN A 37 6.23 -16.38 -0.20
C ASN A 37 6.91 -17.67 -0.73
N PRO A 38 8.25 -17.71 -0.93
CA PRO A 38 8.98 -18.81 -1.58
C PRO A 38 9.03 -20.16 -0.83
N GLY A 39 8.33 -20.29 0.31
CA GLY A 39 8.21 -21.56 1.05
C GLY A 39 7.38 -22.66 0.36
N ARG A 40 6.74 -22.38 -0.78
CA ARG A 40 6.09 -23.37 -1.64
C ARG A 40 6.81 -23.40 -2.98
N SER A 41 7.54 -24.47 -3.24
CA SER A 41 8.09 -24.78 -4.56
C SER A 41 6.97 -24.71 -5.61
N GLY A 42 6.93 -23.64 -6.41
CA GLY A 42 5.96 -23.51 -7.49
C GLY A 42 5.82 -22.10 -8.04
N MET A 43 6.46 -21.85 -9.18
CA MET A 43 6.13 -20.86 -10.22
C MET A 43 5.78 -19.41 -9.80
N ILE A 44 6.56 -18.46 -10.34
CA ILE A 44 6.17 -17.06 -10.55
C ILE A 44 4.88 -17.04 -11.39
N GLY A 45 3.73 -16.91 -10.74
CA GLY A 45 2.43 -16.92 -11.39
C GLY A 45 1.86 -15.51 -11.51
N GLN A 46 1.74 -14.99 -12.73
CA GLN A 46 0.87 -13.84 -13.00
C GLN A 46 -0.59 -14.23 -12.71
N ARG A 47 -1.10 -13.94 -11.51
CA ARG A 47 -2.55 -14.06 -11.25
C ARG A 47 -3.25 -12.82 -11.81
N THR A 48 -3.86 -12.96 -12.97
CA THR A 48 -4.88 -11.99 -13.38
C THR A 48 -6.07 -12.13 -12.43
N LEU A 49 -6.43 -11.09 -11.69
CA LEU A 49 -7.68 -11.04 -10.92
C LEU A 49 -8.88 -10.93 -11.87
N LYS A 50 -9.14 -11.96 -12.68
CA LYS A 50 -10.35 -12.08 -13.50
C LYS A 50 -11.50 -12.51 -12.60
N GLY A 51 -12.57 -11.73 -12.57
CA GLY A 51 -13.85 -12.16 -12.03
C GLY A 51 -14.11 -11.86 -10.55
N LEU A 52 -13.34 -10.97 -9.91
CA LEU A 52 -13.82 -10.41 -8.64
C LEU A 52 -15.09 -9.60 -8.96
N PRO A 53 -16.24 -9.86 -8.29
CA PRO A 53 -17.36 -8.93 -8.37
C PRO A 53 -16.84 -7.52 -8.04
N ARG A 54 -17.39 -6.47 -8.68
CA ARG A 54 -17.01 -5.06 -8.44
C ARG A 54 -17.44 -4.60 -7.04
N THR A 55 -17.06 -5.34 -6.01
CA THR A 55 -17.29 -4.98 -4.62
C THR A 55 -16.36 -3.82 -4.28
N MET A 56 -16.94 -2.78 -3.70
CA MET A 56 -16.21 -1.65 -3.14
C MET A 56 -15.16 -2.17 -2.13
N ALA A 57 -13.88 -2.11 -2.50
CA ALA A 57 -12.79 -2.38 -1.59
C ALA A 57 -12.50 -1.17 -0.68
N LYS A 58 -12.07 -1.44 0.55
CA LYS A 58 -11.50 -0.44 1.46
C LYS A 58 -9.99 -0.61 1.52
N VAL A 59 -9.27 0.43 1.10
CA VAL A 59 -7.82 0.41 0.89
C VAL A 59 -7.16 1.42 1.81
N ALA A 60 -6.21 0.98 2.63
CA ALA A 60 -5.29 1.85 3.34
C ALA A 60 -4.05 2.09 2.48
N LEU A 61 -3.74 3.35 2.23
CA LEU A 61 -2.52 3.80 1.57
C LEU A 61 -1.62 4.45 2.62
N VAL A 62 -0.46 3.84 2.88
CA VAL A 62 0.40 4.19 4.00
C VAL A 62 1.66 4.91 3.52
N ASN A 63 1.94 6.08 4.11
CA ASN A 63 3.20 6.80 3.99
C ASN A 63 4.06 6.56 5.25
N PRO A 64 5.13 5.75 5.18
CA PRO A 64 5.93 5.39 6.35
C PRO A 64 7.10 6.35 6.62
N GLN A 65 7.02 7.60 6.17
CA GLN A 65 8.12 8.59 6.18
C GLN A 65 8.51 9.07 7.60
N LEU A 66 9.03 8.16 8.42
CA LEU A 66 9.53 8.44 9.76
C LEU A 66 11.04 8.64 9.78
N ALA A 67 11.77 8.06 8.83
CA ALA A 67 13.23 8.18 8.76
C ALA A 67 13.71 9.63 8.66
N SER A 68 13.01 10.48 7.90
CA SER A 68 13.36 11.89 7.73
C SER A 68 12.65 12.83 8.70
N SER A 69 11.41 12.50 9.10
CA SER A 69 10.51 13.45 9.77
C SER A 69 10.20 13.06 11.21
N GLY A 70 10.29 11.77 11.55
CA GLY A 70 9.78 11.22 12.81
C GLY A 70 8.26 11.34 12.94
N TRP A 71 7.76 11.10 14.16
CA TRP A 71 6.37 11.36 14.52
C TRP A 71 6.17 12.87 14.72
N THR A 72 5.32 13.50 13.91
CA THR A 72 5.15 14.96 13.89
C THR A 72 3.72 15.43 14.15
N ARG A 73 2.85 14.58 14.69
CA ARG A 73 1.47 14.95 15.03
C ARG A 73 1.44 16.24 15.86
N GLY A 74 0.76 17.26 15.31
CA GLY A 74 0.60 18.57 15.96
C GLY A 74 1.85 19.47 15.91
N LEU A 75 2.94 19.03 15.28
CA LEU A 75 4.13 19.86 15.06
C LEU A 75 3.99 20.66 13.77
N ARG A 76 4.66 21.81 13.72
CA ARG A 76 4.76 22.58 12.48
C ARG A 76 5.71 21.87 11.50
N PRO A 77 5.32 21.75 10.21
CA PRO A 77 6.21 21.29 9.14
C PRO A 77 7.54 22.06 9.18
N ARG A 78 8.67 21.34 9.16
CA ARG A 78 10.01 21.94 9.19
C ARG A 78 10.62 22.02 7.79
N HIS A 79 10.22 21.10 6.92
CA HIS A 79 10.67 21.02 5.54
C HIS A 79 9.47 20.95 4.59
N MET A 80 9.71 21.25 3.32
CA MET A 80 8.67 21.16 2.28
C MET A 80 8.10 19.74 2.18
N ASP A 81 8.94 18.74 2.38
CA ASP A 81 8.52 17.34 2.38
C ASP A 81 7.53 17.02 3.50
N ASP A 82 7.52 17.77 4.62
CA ASP A 82 6.57 17.61 5.72
C ASP A 82 5.18 18.18 5.40
N LEU A 83 5.06 19.04 4.38
CA LEU A 83 3.81 19.74 4.05
C LEU A 83 2.81 18.87 3.31
N LEU A 84 3.29 17.87 2.56
CA LEU A 84 2.47 17.09 1.65
C LEU A 84 2.72 15.60 1.85
N PRO A 85 1.67 14.75 1.78
CA PRO A 85 1.89 13.32 1.61
C PRO A 85 2.57 13.05 0.27
N ARG A 86 3.19 11.88 0.13
CA ARG A 86 3.84 11.47 -1.12
C ARG A 86 2.88 11.59 -2.30
N HIS A 87 3.32 12.25 -3.37
CA HIS A 87 2.48 12.56 -4.53
C HIS A 87 1.95 11.30 -5.23
N SER A 88 2.73 10.21 -5.21
CA SER A 88 2.30 8.89 -5.70
C SER A 88 1.04 8.39 -4.98
N LEU A 89 0.96 8.57 -3.66
CA LEU A 89 -0.20 8.16 -2.86
C LEU A 89 -1.42 9.06 -3.13
N THR A 90 -1.22 10.36 -3.35
CA THR A 90 -2.34 11.25 -3.70
C THR A 90 -2.95 10.88 -5.05
N TYR A 91 -2.10 10.53 -6.03
CA TYR A 91 -2.56 10.06 -7.33
C TYR A 91 -3.30 8.72 -7.23
N LEU A 92 -2.70 7.73 -6.54
CA LEU A 92 -3.34 6.43 -6.30
C LEU A 92 -4.67 6.56 -5.55
N SER A 93 -4.74 7.43 -4.54
CA SER A 93 -5.98 7.74 -3.83
C SER A 93 -7.06 8.25 -4.78
N ALA A 94 -6.73 9.21 -5.64
CA ALA A 94 -7.69 9.74 -6.62
C ALA A 94 -8.17 8.66 -7.60
N SER A 95 -7.26 7.85 -8.15
CA SER A 95 -7.60 6.77 -9.07
C SER A 95 -8.47 5.69 -8.43
N LEU A 96 -8.14 5.25 -7.20
CA LEU A 96 -8.93 4.25 -6.47
C LEU A 96 -10.34 4.77 -6.13
N LYS A 97 -10.45 6.04 -5.70
CA LYS A 97 -11.75 6.68 -5.44
C LYS A 97 -12.58 6.78 -6.72
N ALA A 98 -11.99 7.17 -7.84
CA ALA A 98 -12.65 7.22 -9.14
C ALA A 98 -13.13 5.84 -9.62
N ALA A 99 -12.44 4.76 -9.22
CA ALA A 99 -12.85 3.38 -9.49
C ALA A 99 -13.99 2.87 -8.57
N GLY A 100 -14.42 3.66 -7.57
CA GLY A 100 -15.48 3.30 -6.63
C GLY A 100 -15.00 2.58 -5.38
N HIS A 101 -13.71 2.69 -5.03
CA HIS A 101 -13.14 2.17 -3.78
C HIS A 101 -13.11 3.23 -2.68
N THR A 102 -13.14 2.80 -1.43
CA THR A 102 -12.90 3.68 -0.27
C THR A 102 -11.40 3.70 0.03
N VAL A 103 -10.85 4.89 0.23
CA VAL A 103 -9.42 5.06 0.50
C VAL A 103 -9.21 5.76 1.84
N LEU A 104 -8.41 5.13 2.68
CA LEU A 104 -7.84 5.69 3.90
C LEU A 104 -6.38 6.08 3.61
N LEU A 105 -6.05 7.36 3.69
CA LEU A 105 -4.67 7.82 3.65
C LEU A 105 -4.11 7.81 5.09
N LEU A 106 -3.10 6.98 5.36
CA LEU A 106 -2.40 6.92 6.63
C LEU A 106 -0.99 7.46 6.47
N ASP A 107 -0.76 8.69 6.91
CA ASP A 107 0.58 9.25 6.98
C ASP A 107 1.11 9.10 8.41
N LEU A 108 2.14 8.27 8.61
CA LEU A 108 2.67 8.00 9.95
C LEU A 108 3.16 9.28 10.62
N ARG A 109 3.61 10.28 9.86
CA ARG A 109 4.06 11.56 10.43
C ARG A 109 2.93 12.28 11.17
N LEU A 110 1.69 12.10 10.73
CA LEU A 110 0.51 12.72 11.36
C LEU A 110 0.00 11.94 12.59
N LEU A 111 0.63 10.81 12.91
CA LEU A 111 0.35 10.01 14.10
C LEU A 111 1.40 10.27 15.18
N SER A 112 1.13 9.82 16.40
CA SER A 112 2.07 9.93 17.53
C SER A 112 2.86 8.66 17.80
N SER A 113 2.38 7.51 17.34
CA SER A 113 3.00 6.22 17.64
C SER A 113 2.49 5.12 16.71
N TRP A 114 3.06 3.93 16.86
CA TRP A 114 2.54 2.72 16.26
C TRP A 114 1.15 2.32 16.80
N ASP A 115 0.83 2.65 18.04
CA ASP A 115 -0.50 2.35 18.61
C ASP A 115 -1.58 3.17 17.89
N ASP A 116 -1.29 4.42 17.52
CA ASP A 116 -2.18 5.24 16.68
C ASP A 116 -2.41 4.59 15.30
N TYR A 117 -1.36 3.99 14.73
CA TYR A 117 -1.46 3.25 13.47
C TYR A 117 -2.33 2.01 13.60
N GLU A 118 -2.11 1.20 14.64
CA GLU A 118 -2.90 -0.01 14.91
C GLU A 118 -4.36 0.33 15.22
N ALA A 119 -4.62 1.39 16.00
CA ALA A 119 -5.97 1.88 16.27
C ALA A 119 -6.69 2.35 14.99
N ALA A 120 -5.96 2.96 14.05
CA ALA A 120 -6.54 3.31 12.75
C ALA A 120 -6.88 2.07 11.92
N LEU A 121 -6.02 1.05 11.92
CA LEU A 121 -6.30 -0.22 11.23
C LEU A 121 -7.48 -0.97 11.85
N GLU A 122 -7.58 -1.01 13.18
CA GLU A 122 -8.67 -1.66 13.90
C GLU A 122 -10.01 -0.96 13.64
N ARG A 123 -10.04 0.37 13.71
CA ARG A 123 -11.24 1.16 13.44
C ARG A 123 -11.72 0.99 12.01
N GLU A 124 -10.78 1.06 11.06
CA GLU A 124 -11.13 1.15 9.65
C GLU A 124 -11.25 -0.23 8.98
N ARG A 125 -10.60 -1.26 9.51
CA ARG A 125 -10.57 -2.64 8.97
C ARG A 125 -10.41 -2.72 7.44
N PRO A 126 -9.39 -2.07 6.84
CA PRO A 126 -9.17 -2.15 5.40
C PRO A 126 -8.92 -3.59 4.94
N GLY A 127 -9.43 -3.94 3.75
CA GLY A 127 -9.14 -5.21 3.11
C GLY A 127 -7.77 -5.23 2.43
N PHE A 128 -7.24 -4.05 2.12
CA PHE A 128 -5.92 -3.86 1.51
C PHE A 128 -5.10 -2.85 2.31
N VAL A 129 -3.84 -3.18 2.62
CA VAL A 129 -2.87 -2.27 3.21
C VAL A 129 -1.70 -2.11 2.26
N CYS A 130 -1.65 -0.98 1.56
CA CYS A 130 -0.64 -0.65 0.58
C CYS A 130 0.38 0.33 1.18
N VAL A 131 1.65 -0.03 1.22
CA VAL A 131 2.72 0.80 1.80
C VAL A 131 3.69 1.20 0.69
N THR A 132 3.98 2.50 0.59
CA THR A 132 5.05 3.00 -0.29
C THR A 132 6.38 2.98 0.47
N ALA A 133 7.50 2.73 -0.20
CA ALA A 133 8.82 2.79 0.43
C ALA A 133 9.86 3.49 -0.45
N HIS A 134 10.56 4.47 0.14
CA HIS A 134 11.88 4.90 -0.32
C HIS A 134 12.98 4.10 0.41
N THR A 135 14.21 4.16 -0.10
CA THR A 135 15.33 3.36 0.43
C THR A 135 15.55 3.52 1.93
N SER A 136 15.44 4.75 2.45
CA SER A 136 15.64 5.01 3.89
C SER A 136 14.45 4.60 4.77
N GLU A 137 13.35 4.12 4.19
CA GLU A 137 12.08 3.88 4.88
C GLU A 137 11.73 2.39 4.97
N MET A 138 12.63 1.51 4.52
CA MET A 138 12.31 0.09 4.33
C MET A 138 11.92 -0.60 5.65
N ASP A 139 12.65 -0.35 6.73
CA ASP A 139 12.33 -0.91 8.06
C ASP A 139 10.94 -0.48 8.55
N TYR A 140 10.56 0.79 8.30
CA TYR A 140 9.25 1.30 8.65
C TYR A 140 8.14 0.69 7.77
N ALA A 141 8.42 0.42 6.50
CA ALA A 141 7.49 -0.24 5.61
C ALA A 141 7.24 -1.70 6.01
N LEU A 142 8.30 -2.44 6.34
CA LEU A 142 8.22 -3.81 6.86
C LEU A 142 7.45 -3.86 8.18
N GLU A 143 7.71 -2.92 9.09
CA GLU A 143 6.98 -2.82 10.36
C GLU A 143 5.49 -2.54 10.15
N CYS A 144 5.13 -1.69 9.17
CA CYS A 144 3.73 -1.48 8.77
C CYS A 144 3.08 -2.80 8.33
N PHE A 145 3.73 -3.58 7.47
CA PHE A 145 3.20 -4.86 7.00
C PHE A 145 3.03 -5.87 8.13
N ALA A 146 4.05 -6.00 8.99
CA ALA A 146 4.01 -6.90 10.13
C ALA A 146 2.84 -6.57 11.06
N ARG A 147 2.66 -5.29 11.41
CA ARG A 147 1.53 -4.81 12.23
C ARG A 147 0.19 -5.03 11.54
N ALA A 148 0.08 -4.70 10.27
CA ALA A 148 -1.14 -4.91 9.50
C ALA A 148 -1.56 -6.38 9.49
N LYS A 149 -0.64 -7.31 9.28
CA LYS A 149 -0.91 -8.75 9.32
C LYS A 149 -1.27 -9.25 10.71
N ARG A 150 -0.65 -8.72 11.77
CA ARG A 150 -1.04 -9.04 13.16
C ARG A 150 -2.46 -8.58 13.47
N MET A 151 -2.80 -7.34 13.12
CA MET A 151 -4.09 -6.74 13.43
C MET A 151 -5.23 -7.24 12.54
N LEU A 152 -4.94 -7.48 11.26
CA LEU A 152 -5.90 -7.84 10.23
C LEU A 152 -5.37 -9.04 9.42
N PRO A 153 -5.39 -10.27 9.96
CA PRO A 153 -4.81 -11.43 9.29
C PRO A 153 -5.36 -11.70 7.88
N GLY A 154 -6.60 -11.30 7.62
CA GLY A 154 -7.25 -11.42 6.31
C GLY A 154 -6.97 -10.27 5.32
N CYS A 155 -6.23 -9.23 5.71
CA CYS A 155 -5.91 -8.14 4.78
C CYS A 155 -4.81 -8.55 3.79
N VAL A 156 -4.95 -8.07 2.55
CA VAL A 156 -3.90 -8.16 1.54
C VAL A 156 -2.94 -7.00 1.76
N THR A 157 -1.67 -7.29 1.99
CA THR A 157 -0.61 -6.29 2.02
C THR A 157 -0.10 -6.05 0.60
N VAL A 158 0.30 -4.82 0.26
CA VAL A 158 0.85 -4.48 -1.06
C VAL A 158 2.02 -3.52 -0.88
N GLY A 159 3.16 -3.83 -1.49
CA GLY A 159 4.34 -2.96 -1.50
C GLY A 159 4.48 -2.17 -2.80
N GLY A 160 4.87 -0.90 -2.69
CA GLY A 160 5.18 -0.06 -3.85
C GLY A 160 6.21 1.02 -3.51
N GLY A 161 6.47 1.91 -4.47
CA GLY A 161 7.49 2.97 -4.34
C GLY A 161 8.85 2.53 -4.87
N ILE A 162 9.80 3.48 -4.93
CA ILE A 162 11.06 3.30 -5.66
C ILE A 162 11.90 2.12 -5.14
N HIS A 163 11.94 1.91 -3.82
CA HIS A 163 12.76 0.84 -3.25
C HIS A 163 12.18 -0.53 -3.56
N LEU A 164 10.90 -0.76 -3.25
CA LEU A 164 10.21 -2.03 -3.50
C LEU A 164 10.00 -2.33 -5.00
N THR A 165 10.12 -1.32 -5.87
CA THR A 165 10.13 -1.52 -7.33
C THR A 165 11.51 -1.94 -7.83
N MET A 166 12.58 -1.43 -7.22
CA MET A 166 13.97 -1.74 -7.57
C MET A 166 14.44 -3.06 -6.96
N ASP A 167 14.12 -3.30 -5.69
CA ASP A 167 14.42 -4.49 -4.91
C ASP A 167 13.13 -5.01 -4.25
N PRO A 168 12.39 -5.87 -4.95
CA PRO A 168 11.13 -6.40 -4.45
C PRO A 168 11.34 -7.50 -3.40
N GLU A 169 12.47 -8.21 -3.47
CA GLU A 169 12.80 -9.29 -2.53
C GLU A 169 13.03 -8.74 -1.12
N ALA A 170 13.51 -7.50 -1.00
CA ALA A 170 13.59 -6.81 0.28
C ALA A 170 12.24 -6.76 1.03
N GLY A 171 11.11 -6.74 0.30
CA GLY A 171 9.78 -6.78 0.91
C GLY A 171 9.39 -8.16 1.42
N LEU A 172 10.06 -9.25 1.02
CA LEU A 172 9.73 -10.62 1.41
C LEU A 172 10.51 -11.09 2.65
N ALA A 173 11.46 -10.28 3.13
CA ALA A 173 12.27 -10.55 4.32
C ALA A 173 11.46 -10.45 5.62
#